data_AF-A0A9E3VJF3-F1
#
_entry.id   AF-A0A9E3VJF3-F1
#
_cell.length_a   1.000
_cell.length_b   1.000
_cell.length_c   1.000
_cell.angle_alpha   90.00
_cell.angle_beta   90.00
_cell.angle_gamma   90.00
#
_symmetry.space_group_name_H-M   'P 1'
#
loop_
_entity.id
_entity.type
_entity.pdbx_description
1 polymer ?
#
loop_
_entity_poly.entity_id
_entity_poly.type
_entity_poly.pdbx_seq_one_letter_code
_entity_poly.pdbx_strand_id
1 'polypeptide(L)' 'MYTWEYTTLKLNTTGILGGKFDELDLNERLNALGIEGWELVTAFDTNQAYGQTRDVVLILKRRTS' A
#
# COMPACT_ATOMS: atom_id res chain seq x y z
N MET A 1 -18.35 21.46 -2.52
CA MET A 1 -17.81 21.14 -1.19
C MET A 1 -16.82 20.01 -1.42
N TYR A 2 -15.54 20.17 -1.10
CA TYR A 2 -14.56 19.14 -1.45
C TYR A 2 -14.64 17.98 -0.46
N THR A 3 -14.67 16.77 -0.98
CA THR A 3 -14.64 15.53 -0.20
C THR A 3 -13.33 14.79 -0.45
N TRP A 4 -13.04 13.80 0.39
CA TRP A 4 -11.86 12.95 0.25
C TRP A 4 -12.31 11.52 0.05
N GLU A 5 -11.73 10.87 -0.95
CA GLU A 5 -11.82 9.44 -1.15
C GLU A 5 -10.54 8.79 -0.61
N TYR A 6 -10.67 7.62 0.02
CA TYR A 6 -9.56 6.87 0.60
C TYR A 6 -9.52 5.47 0.03
N THR A 7 -8.31 4.97 -0.22
CA THR A 7 -8.07 3.59 -0.63
C THR A 7 -6.93 2.98 0.17
N THR A 8 -6.93 1.66 0.29
CA THR A 8 -5.94 0.89 1.04
C THR A 8 -5.31 -0.15 0.13
N LEU A 9 -3.99 -0.10 -0.01
CA LEU A 9 -3.19 -1.11 -0.69
C LEU A 9 -2.55 -2.02 0.36
N LYS A 10 -2.80 -3.32 0.27
CA LYS A 10 -2.22 -4.32 1.17
C LYS A 10 -1.36 -5.29 0.37
N LEU A 11 -0.09 -5.38 0.75
CA LEU A 11 0.88 -6.31 0.17
C LEU A 11 1.16 -7.41 1.18
N ASN A 12 0.84 -8.66 0.83
CA ASN A 12 1.18 -9.81 1.66
C ASN A 12 2.64 -10.18 1.39
N THR A 13 3.48 -10.27 2.43
CA THR A 13 4.88 -10.69 2.29
C THR A 13 5.03 -12.22 2.28
N THR A 14 3.92 -12.97 2.46
CA THR A 14 3.89 -14.42 2.69
C THR A 14 3.57 -15.24 1.41
N GLY A 15 4.35 -15.06 0.34
CA GLY A 15 4.28 -15.92 -0.86
C GLY A 15 5.14 -17.19 -0.75
N ILE A 16 4.74 -18.27 -1.46
CA ILE A 16 5.27 -19.66 -1.43
C ILE A 16 6.79 -19.79 -1.76
N LEU A 17 7.45 -18.71 -2.15
CA LEU A 17 8.89 -18.63 -2.42
C LEU A 17 9.60 -17.55 -1.56
N GLY A 18 9.19 -17.40 -0.30
CA GLY A 18 9.98 -16.70 0.71
C GLY A 18 10.26 -15.22 0.41
N GLY A 19 9.32 -14.35 0.78
CA GLY A 19 9.67 -13.06 1.39
C GLY A 19 10.39 -12.00 0.53
N LYS A 20 10.51 -12.15 -0.80
CA LYS A 20 10.94 -11.02 -1.64
C LYS A 20 9.75 -10.11 -1.89
N PHE A 21 9.62 -9.11 -1.03
CA PHE A 21 8.87 -7.89 -1.34
C PHE A 21 9.33 -7.37 -2.71
N ASP A 22 8.42 -7.35 -3.68
CA ASP A 22 8.71 -6.87 -5.02
C ASP A 22 8.52 -5.35 -5.04
N GLU A 23 9.62 -4.64 -4.80
CA GLU A 23 9.66 -3.18 -4.85
C GLU A 23 9.22 -2.64 -6.22
N LEU A 24 9.43 -3.40 -7.31
CA LEU A 24 9.04 -2.98 -8.64
C LEU A 24 7.51 -3.00 -8.79
N ASP A 25 6.85 -4.08 -8.38
CA ASP A 25 5.37 -4.19 -8.39
C ASP A 25 4.73 -3.11 -7.50
N LEU A 26 5.31 -2.83 -6.32
CA LEU A 26 4.82 -1.73 -5.49
C LEU A 26 4.98 -0.37 -6.19
N ASN A 27 6.15 -0.11 -6.79
CA ASN A 27 6.39 1.14 -7.51
C ASN A 27 5.43 1.33 -8.68
N GLU A 28 5.16 0.27 -9.45
CA GLU A 28 4.20 0.30 -10.56
C GLU A 28 2.79 0.63 -10.07
N ARG A 29 2.33 0.00 -8.98
CA ARG A 29 1.02 0.28 -8.37
C ARG A 29 0.92 1.70 -7.85
N LEU A 30 1.95 2.20 -7.16
CA LEU A 30 1.98 3.56 -6.63
C LEU A 30 1.99 4.60 -7.76
N ASN A 31 2.75 4.37 -8.82
CA ASN A 31 2.77 5.26 -9.98
C ASN A 31 1.41 5.28 -10.70
N ALA A 32 0.75 4.13 -10.87
CA ALA A 32 -0.59 4.07 -11.44
C ALA A 32 -1.60 4.86 -10.58
N LEU A 33 -1.57 4.69 -9.26
CA LEU A 33 -2.41 5.44 -8.33
C LEU A 33 -2.08 6.94 -8.35
N GLY A 34 -0.80 7.30 -8.47
CA GLY A 34 -0.37 8.70 -8.62
C GLY A 34 -0.90 9.36 -9.89
N ILE A 35 -0.93 8.63 -11.01
CA ILE A 35 -1.55 9.10 -12.28
C ILE A 35 -3.05 9.36 -12.10
N GLU A 36 -3.73 8.54 -11.30
CA GLU A 36 -5.15 8.71 -10.95
C GLU A 36 -5.41 9.82 -9.91
N GLY A 37 -4.36 10.50 -9.43
CA GLY A 37 -4.46 11.60 -8.46
C GLY A 37 -4.52 11.16 -7.01
N TRP A 38 -4.17 9.90 -6.70
CA TRP A 38 -4.02 9.44 -5.33
C TRP A 38 -2.69 9.87 -4.73
N GLU A 39 -2.74 10.34 -3.49
CA GLU A 39 -1.61 10.76 -2.68
C GLU A 39 -1.41 9.79 -1.52
N LEU A 40 -0.17 9.33 -1.31
CA LEU A 40 0.17 8.48 -0.17
C LEU A 40 0.03 9.27 1.14
N VAL A 41 -0.76 8.73 2.08
CA VAL A 41 -0.97 9.32 3.41
C VAL A 41 -0.07 8.67 4.45
N THR A 42 -0.04 7.33 4.47
CA THR A 42 0.76 6.57 5.43
C THR A 42 1.06 5.17 4.89
N ALA A 43 2.17 4.60 5.32
CA ALA A 43 2.55 3.21 5.09
C ALA A 43 3.02 2.60 6.41
N PHE A 44 2.60 1.38 6.72
CA PHE A 44 3.01 0.65 7.91
C PHE A 44 2.97 -0.85 7.67
N ASP A 45 3.85 -1.59 8.34
CA ASP A 45 3.85 -3.03 8.36
C ASP A 45 2.94 -3.56 9.48
N THR A 46 2.39 -4.75 9.26
CA THR A 46 1.68 -5.52 10.28
C THR A 46 2.56 -6.66 10.74
N ASN A 47 2.92 -6.64 12.02
CA ASN A 47 3.69 -7.69 12.64
C ASN A 47 2.75 -8.75 13.21
N GLN A 48 2.94 -10.01 12.83
CA GLN A 48 2.42 -11.11 13.62
C GLN A 48 3.26 -11.26 14.89
N ALA A 49 2.64 -11.72 15.98
CA ALA A 49 3.37 -12.16 17.16
C ALA A 49 4.54 -13.07 16.76
N TYR A 50 5.68 -12.96 17.46
CA TYR A 50 6.95 -13.64 17.16
C TYR A 50 7.81 -13.05 16.02
N GLY A 51 7.64 -11.77 15.66
CA GLY A 51 8.63 -11.02 14.86
C GLY A 51 8.61 -11.31 13.35
N GLN A 52 7.51 -11.87 12.85
CA GLN A 52 7.29 -12.08 11.42
C GLN A 52 6.41 -10.95 10.88
N THR A 53 6.96 -10.09 10.03
CA THR A 53 6.19 -9.10 9.28
C THR A 53 5.32 -9.82 8.26
N ARG A 54 4.00 -9.66 8.37
CA ARG A 54 3.02 -10.38 7.54
C ARG A 54 2.62 -9.59 6.30
N ASP A 55 2.26 -8.32 6.49
CA ASP A 55 1.71 -7.50 5.41
C ASP A 55 2.18 -6.05 5.52
N VAL A 56 2.43 -5.41 4.38
CA VAL A 56 2.62 -3.95 4.29
C VAL A 56 1.30 -3.32 3.88
N VAL A 57 0.86 -2.31 4.61
CA VAL A 57 -0.39 -1.58 4.36
C VAL A 57 -0.07 -0.14 4.03
N LEU A 58 -0.59 0.35 2.91
CA LEU A 58 -0.48 1.73 2.47
C LEU A 58 -1.88 2.32 2.37
N ILE A 59 -2.07 3.51 2.93
CA ILE A 59 -3.32 4.27 2.84
C ILE A 59 -3.06 5.48 1.96
N LEU A 60 -3.89 5.66 0.95
CA LEU A 60 -3.84 6.79 0.03
C LEU A 60 -5.17 7.55 0.06
N LYS A 61 -5.11 8.83 -0.31
CA LYS A 61 -6.30 9.68 -0.44
C LYS A 61 -6.29 10.40 -1.79
N ARG A 62 -7.45 10.77 -2.30
CA ARG A 62 -7.56 11.73 -3.41
C ARG A 62 -8.70 12.70 -3.15
N ARG A 63 -8.58 13.89 -3.73
CA ARG A 63 -9.63 14.90 -3.63
C ARG A 63 -10.73 14.61 -4.63
N THR A 64 -11.97 14.60 -4.17
CA THR A 64 -13.16 14.50 -5.00
C THR A 64 -13.92 15.83 -5.00
N SER A 65 -14.43 16.21 -6.18
CA SER A 65 -15.15 17.49 -6.38
C SER A 65 -16.64 17.38 -6.09
#